data_AF-A0A381N3D2-F1
#
_entry.id   AF-A0A381N3D2-F1
#
_cell.length_a   1.000
_cell.length_b   1.000
_cell.length_c   1.000
_cell.angle_alpha   90.00
_cell.angle_beta   90.00
_cell.angle_gamma   90.00
#
_symmetry.space_group_name_H-M   'P 1'
#
loop_
_entity.id
_entity.type
_entity.pdbx_description
1 polymer ?
#
loop_
_entity_poly.entity_id
_entity_poly.type
_entity_poly.pdbx_seq_one_letter_code
_entity_poly.pdbx_strand_id
1 'polypeptide(L)'
;MQLKNTLIHFTSLEPFPLSQNIIKQLNYLSFIEKKLIPIFNKIHSSSFENNIELLENFIFQKTMKKIEDFSTKEKYDIIFFDAFAPSKQPEIWKIENLKKLYKLMKSKSILVTYCASGQFKRTLKEVGFDVEVLEGPPGKKEIVRALK
;
A
#
# COMPACT_ATOMS: atom_id res chain seq x y z
N MET A 1 -1.74 1.07 23.86
CA MET A 1 -0.96 -0.06 23.32
C MET A 1 0.37 0.50 22.80
N GLN A 2 1.46 0.37 23.56
CA GLN A 2 2.76 0.97 23.22
C GLN A 2 3.52 0.01 22.28
N LEU A 3 3.67 0.37 21.01
CA LEU A 3 4.44 -0.34 19.97
C LEU A 3 5.96 -0.25 20.19
N LYS A 4 6.44 -0.44 21.42
CA LYS A 4 7.79 0.03 21.81
C LYS A 4 8.98 -0.81 21.30
N ASN A 5 8.79 -1.85 20.49
CA ASN A 5 9.94 -2.63 19.99
C ASN A 5 9.71 -3.40 18.68
N THR A 6 8.78 -2.95 17.83
CA THR A 6 8.53 -3.61 16.54
C THR A 6 9.28 -2.88 15.44
N LEU A 7 10.22 -3.56 14.77
CA LEU A 7 10.84 -3.08 13.55
C LEU A 7 9.83 -3.13 12.40
N ILE A 8 9.56 -1.98 11.78
CA ILE A 8 8.64 -1.84 10.66
C ILE A 8 9.46 -1.73 9.37
N HIS A 9 9.17 -2.61 8.42
CA HIS A 9 9.62 -2.48 7.04
C HIS A 9 8.43 -2.11 6.17
N PHE A 10 8.50 -0.93 5.54
CA PHE A 10 7.43 -0.42 4.68
C PHE A 10 7.95 -0.26 3.24
N THR A 11 7.38 -1.05 2.32
CA THR A 11 7.70 -0.98 0.89
C THR A 11 6.56 -0.35 0.11
N SER A 12 6.85 0.70 -0.66
CA SER A 12 5.90 1.37 -1.55
C SER A 12 6.27 1.12 -3.02
N LEU A 13 5.27 0.90 -3.87
CA LEU A 13 5.41 0.82 -5.33
C LEU A 13 4.79 2.09 -5.90
N GLU A 14 5.61 2.94 -6.53
CA GLU A 14 5.18 4.19 -7.15
C GLU A 14 5.81 4.32 -8.54
N PRO A 15 5.16 3.78 -9.59
CA PRO A 15 5.69 3.81 -10.94
C PRO A 15 5.71 5.21 -11.57
N PHE A 16 4.92 6.17 -11.05
CA PHE A 16 4.76 7.50 -11.63
C PHE A 16 4.83 8.59 -10.54
N PRO A 17 5.99 8.78 -9.89
CA PRO A 17 6.10 9.71 -8.78
C PRO A 17 5.82 11.15 -9.20
N LEU A 18 5.15 11.89 -8.32
CA LEU A 18 4.85 13.29 -8.53
C LEU A 18 6.13 14.14 -8.59
N SER A 19 6.13 15.14 -9.47
CA SER A 19 7.21 16.12 -9.51
C SER A 19 7.20 17.00 -8.26
N GLN A 20 8.36 17.54 -7.90
CA GLN A 20 8.48 18.48 -6.77
C GLN A 20 7.58 19.71 -6.91
N ASN A 21 7.27 20.14 -8.14
CA ASN A 21 6.34 21.24 -8.38
C ASN A 21 4.91 20.86 -7.98
N ILE A 22 4.44 19.67 -8.39
CA ILE A 22 3.10 19.18 -8.02
C ILE A 22 3.01 18.97 -6.50
N ILE A 23 4.01 18.36 -5.88
CA ILE A 23 4.04 18.12 -4.42
C ILE A 23 3.88 19.43 -3.65
N LYS A 24 4.58 20.50 -4.07
CA LYS A 24 4.44 21.84 -3.46
C LYS A 24 3.04 22.41 -3.63
N GLN A 25 2.44 22.27 -4.82
CA GLN A 25 1.08 22.77 -5.10
C GLN A 25 0.00 22.06 -4.29
N LEU A 26 0.18 20.78 -3.96
CA LEU A 26 -0.75 20.02 -3.10
C LEU A 26 -0.79 20.53 -1.65
N ASN A 27 0.20 21.32 -1.23
CA ASN A 27 0.25 22.02 0.05
C ASN A 27 0.00 21.12 1.29
N TYR A 28 0.37 19.84 1.22
CA TYR A 28 0.18 18.88 2.31
C TYR A 28 0.85 19.29 3.62
N LEU A 29 1.94 20.06 3.54
CA LEU A 29 2.65 20.58 4.72
C LEU A 29 1.76 21.45 5.62
N SER A 30 0.67 22.02 5.09
CA SER A 30 -0.31 22.80 5.87
C SER A 30 -1.32 21.94 6.64
N PHE A 31 -1.50 20.68 6.26
CA PHE A 31 -2.49 19.76 6.85
C PHE A 31 -1.89 18.75 7.85
N ILE A 32 -0.57 18.68 7.93
CA ILE A 32 0.13 17.72 8.81
C ILE A 32 0.72 18.41 10.03
N GLU A 33 0.91 17.65 11.11
CA GLU A 33 1.62 18.15 12.29
C GLU A 33 3.05 18.58 11.94
N LYS A 34 3.51 19.71 12.51
CA LYS A 34 4.85 20.26 12.24
C LYS A 34 5.99 19.25 12.45
N LYS A 35 5.84 18.35 13.43
CA LYS A 35 6.80 17.28 13.73
C LYS A 35 6.99 16.26 12.60
N LEU A 36 6.01 16.14 11.69
CA LEU A 36 6.04 15.22 10.55
C LEU A 36 6.68 15.83 9.29
N ILE A 37 6.91 17.15 9.28
CA ILE A 37 7.51 17.85 8.12
C ILE A 37 8.89 17.26 7.73
N PRO A 38 9.81 16.96 8.66
CA PRO A 38 11.09 16.33 8.30
C PRO A 38 10.91 14.96 7.65
N ILE A 39 9.95 14.16 8.13
CA ILE A 39 9.64 12.83 7.59
C ILE A 39 9.06 12.98 6.19
N PHE A 40 8.10 13.90 6.01
CA PHE A 40 7.52 14.21 4.70
C PHE A 40 8.60 14.56 3.68
N ASN A 41 9.50 15.49 4.02
CA ASN A 41 10.59 15.89 3.13
C ASN A 41 11.52 14.71 2.83
N LYS A 42 11.87 13.91 3.84
CA LYS A 42 12.75 12.74 3.69
C LYS A 42 12.15 11.70 2.75
N ILE A 43 10.86 11.38 2.87
CA ILE A 43 10.17 10.44 1.97
C ILE A 43 10.27 10.89 0.50
N HIS A 44 10.06 12.18 0.24
CA HIS A 44 10.05 12.72 -1.13
C HIS A 44 11.46 12.89 -1.71
N SER A 45 12.46 13.28 -0.90
CA SER A 45 13.84 13.51 -1.36
C SER A 45 14.68 12.24 -1.45
N SER A 46 14.28 11.15 -0.78
CA SER A 46 15.08 9.92 -0.78
C SER A 46 15.07 9.22 -2.14
N SER A 47 16.19 8.57 -2.46
CA SER A 47 16.37 7.76 -3.66
C SER A 47 15.44 6.55 -3.68
N PHE A 48 15.02 6.13 -4.87
CA PHE A 48 14.30 4.86 -5.07
C PHE A 48 15.22 3.65 -4.87
N GLU A 49 14.60 2.50 -4.63
CA GLU A 49 15.20 1.17 -4.46
C GLU A 49 16.07 0.97 -3.19
N ASN A 50 16.40 2.04 -2.47
CA ASN A 50 17.20 1.97 -1.24
C ASN A 50 16.33 1.90 0.03
N ASN A 51 16.83 1.20 1.04
CA ASN A 51 16.28 1.25 2.39
C ASN A 51 16.67 2.57 3.06
N ILE A 52 15.69 3.26 3.62
CA ILE A 52 15.83 4.54 4.31
C ILE A 52 15.25 4.39 5.71
N GLU A 53 16.06 4.61 6.74
CA GLU A 53 15.53 4.73 8.10
C GLU A 53 14.78 6.05 8.23
N LEU A 54 13.44 6.03 8.32
CA LEU A 54 12.63 7.25 8.48
C LEU A 54 12.55 7.70 9.93
N LEU A 55 12.43 6.74 10.83
CA LEU A 55 12.33 6.87 12.28
C LEU A 55 13.03 5.69 12.93
N GLU A 56 13.28 5.78 14.24
CA GLU A 56 13.72 4.64 15.03
C GLU A 56 12.77 3.45 14.80
N ASN A 57 13.34 2.29 14.45
CA ASN A 57 12.60 1.06 14.12
C ASN A 57 11.65 1.19 12.91
N PHE A 58 11.87 2.13 11.98
CA PHE A 58 11.08 2.26 10.75
C PHE A 58 11.98 2.38 9.51
N ILE A 59 12.04 1.29 8.74
CA ILE A 59 12.74 1.21 7.46
C ILE A 59 11.71 1.37 6.34
N PHE A 60 11.93 2.36 5.49
CA PHE A 60 11.13 2.67 4.33
C PHE A 60 11.89 2.38 3.04
N GLN A 61 11.21 1.78 2.08
CA GLN A 61 11.70 1.62 0.72
C GLN A 61 10.59 2.04 -0.24
N LYS A 62 10.95 2.75 -1.31
CA LYS A 62 10.05 3.02 -2.43
C LYS A 62 10.69 2.55 -3.72
N THR A 63 9.88 2.00 -4.62
CA THR A 63 10.33 1.48 -5.91
C THR A 63 9.58 2.13 -7.06
N MET A 64 10.25 2.36 -8.19
CA MET A 64 9.63 2.93 -9.38
C MET A 64 9.14 1.82 -10.31
N LYS A 65 8.41 0.87 -9.73
CA LYS A 65 7.97 -0.36 -10.41
C LYS A 65 6.47 -0.50 -10.27
N LYS A 66 5.83 -1.01 -11.33
CA LYS A 66 4.48 -1.51 -11.24
C LYS A 66 4.47 -2.88 -10.54
N ILE A 67 3.31 -3.32 -10.08
CA ILE A 67 3.19 -4.65 -9.44
C ILE A 67 3.55 -5.78 -10.41
N GLU A 68 3.31 -5.60 -11.71
CA GLU A 68 3.63 -6.55 -12.77
C GLU A 68 5.14 -6.84 -12.82
N ASP A 69 5.97 -5.81 -12.66
CA ASP A 69 7.43 -5.88 -12.78
C ASP A 69 8.12 -6.06 -11.43
N PHE A 70 7.43 -5.81 -10.33
CA PHE A 70 8.00 -5.89 -8.98
C PHE A 70 8.34 -7.33 -8.57
N SER A 71 9.58 -7.61 -8.19
CA SER A 71 9.98 -8.92 -7.68
C SER A 71 10.82 -8.77 -6.42
N THR A 72 10.60 -9.64 -5.44
CA THR A 72 11.35 -9.68 -4.20
C THR A 72 11.27 -11.08 -3.57
N LYS A 73 12.25 -11.39 -2.73
CA LYS A 73 12.22 -12.58 -1.86
C LYS A 73 11.48 -12.32 -0.54
N GLU A 74 11.29 -11.04 -0.20
CA GLU A 74 10.60 -10.63 1.02
C GLU A 74 9.13 -11.05 1.04
N LYS A 75 8.61 -11.22 2.25
CA LYS A 75 7.19 -11.51 2.50
C LYS A 75 6.57 -10.45 3.39
N TYR A 76 5.32 -10.07 3.07
CA TYR A 76 4.61 -8.98 3.74
C TYR A 76 3.55 -9.51 4.71
N ASP A 77 3.48 -8.86 5.87
CA ASP A 77 2.45 -9.09 6.91
C ASP A 77 1.15 -8.31 6.62
N ILE A 78 1.29 -7.16 5.96
CA ILE A 78 0.18 -6.27 5.61
C ILE A 78 0.40 -5.75 4.19
N ILE A 79 -0.64 -5.79 3.36
CA ILE A 79 -0.69 -5.12 2.07
C ILE A 79 -1.80 -4.06 2.10
N PHE A 80 -1.41 -2.80 1.92
CA PHE A 80 -2.35 -1.72 1.61
C PHE A 80 -2.54 -1.67 0.10
N PHE A 81 -3.64 -2.26 -0.39
CA PHE A 81 -3.92 -2.29 -1.81
C PHE A 81 -4.74 -1.05 -2.21
N ASP A 82 -4.01 0.05 -2.40
CA ASP A 82 -4.57 1.36 -2.73
C ASP A 82 -4.22 1.76 -4.15
N ALA A 83 -5.08 1.38 -5.09
CA ALA A 83 -4.97 1.70 -6.50
C ALA A 83 -6.18 2.50 -6.96
N PHE A 84 -6.12 3.12 -8.14
CA PHE A 84 -7.32 3.72 -8.72
C PHE A 84 -8.40 2.66 -8.97
N ALA A 85 -9.66 3.09 -8.90
CA ALA A 85 -10.80 2.19 -9.02
C ALA A 85 -10.72 1.32 -10.27
N PRO A 86 -11.29 0.09 -10.27
CA PRO A 86 -11.23 -0.82 -11.42
C PRO A 86 -11.68 -0.21 -12.75
N SER A 87 -12.61 0.74 -12.72
CA SER A 87 -13.08 1.45 -13.92
C SER A 87 -12.08 2.46 -14.50
N LYS A 88 -11.06 2.86 -13.73
CA LYS A 88 -10.03 3.84 -14.11
C LYS A 88 -8.69 3.17 -14.40
N GLN A 89 -8.37 2.10 -13.68
CA GLN A 89 -7.10 1.40 -13.78
C GLN A 89 -7.31 -0.12 -13.72
N PRO A 90 -7.98 -0.74 -14.71
CA PRO A 90 -8.38 -2.15 -14.64
C PRO A 90 -7.20 -3.13 -14.57
N GLU A 91 -6.04 -2.76 -15.10
CA GLU A 91 -4.87 -3.63 -15.22
C GLU A 91 -4.35 -4.12 -13.86
N ILE A 92 -4.38 -3.27 -12.83
CA ILE A 92 -3.85 -3.62 -11.51
C ILE A 92 -4.75 -4.63 -10.77
N TRP A 93 -6.05 -4.69 -11.13
CA TRP A 93 -7.05 -5.57 -10.52
C TRP A 93 -7.13 -6.96 -11.15
N LYS A 94 -6.29 -7.22 -12.16
CA LYS A 94 -6.21 -8.53 -12.82
C LYS A 94 -5.82 -9.63 -11.83
N ILE A 95 -6.38 -10.82 -12.03
CA ILE A 95 -6.15 -11.96 -11.13
C ILE A 95 -4.68 -12.34 -11.02
N GLU A 96 -3.88 -12.14 -12.07
CA GLU A 96 -2.44 -12.41 -12.07
C GLU A 96 -1.71 -11.56 -11.02
N ASN A 97 -2.09 -10.28 -10.92
CA ASN A 97 -1.54 -9.36 -9.92
C ASN A 97 -1.97 -9.77 -8.51
N LEU A 98 -3.23 -10.18 -8.32
CA LEU A 98 -3.72 -10.65 -7.02
C LEU A 98 -3.06 -11.97 -6.58
N LYS A 99 -2.83 -12.91 -7.50
CA LYS A 99 -2.04 -14.13 -7.25
C LYS A 99 -0.60 -13.80 -6.87
N LYS A 100 -0.01 -12.77 -7.50
CA LYS A 100 1.32 -12.29 -7.16
C LYS A 100 1.37 -11.69 -5.75
N LEU A 101 0.42 -10.84 -5.39
CA LEU A 101 0.29 -10.32 -4.02
C LEU A 101 0.12 -11.46 -3.00
N TYR A 102 -0.78 -12.41 -3.26
CA TYR A 102 -0.96 -13.59 -2.40
C TYR A 102 0.35 -14.36 -2.20
N LYS A 103 1.17 -14.54 -3.25
CA LYS A 103 2.49 -15.18 -3.12
C LYS A 103 3.48 -14.36 -2.30
N LEU A 104 3.42 -13.03 -2.35
CA LEU A 104 4.28 -12.12 -1.58
C LEU A 104 3.84 -11.97 -0.12
N MET A 105 2.68 -12.51 0.25
CA MET A 105 2.14 -12.43 1.62
C MET A 105 2.58 -13.61 2.49
N LYS A 106 2.81 -13.37 3.79
CA LYS A 106 3.01 -14.43 4.79
C LYS A 106 1.68 -15.14 5.11
N SER A 107 1.72 -16.28 5.78
CA SER A 107 0.51 -16.87 6.37
C SER A 107 -0.03 -15.97 7.49
N LYS A 108 -1.36 -15.89 7.63
CA LYS A 108 -2.08 -15.02 8.59
C LYS A 108 -1.85 -13.53 8.36
N SER A 109 -1.49 -13.14 7.14
CA SER A 109 -1.32 -11.73 6.75
C SER A 109 -2.62 -11.16 6.19
N ILE A 110 -2.69 -9.84 6.10
CA ILE A 110 -3.88 -9.11 5.66
C ILE A 110 -3.60 -8.28 4.42
N LEU A 111 -4.54 -8.30 3.48
CA LEU A 111 -4.67 -7.29 2.44
C LEU A 111 -5.90 -6.45 2.78
N VAL A 112 -5.74 -5.13 2.76
CA VAL A 112 -6.84 -4.19 2.97
C VAL A 112 -6.95 -3.24 1.79
N THR A 113 -8.18 -2.97 1.37
CA THR A 113 -8.46 -2.01 0.30
C THR A 113 -9.80 -1.34 0.50
N TYR A 114 -9.92 -0.12 -0.03
CA TYR A 114 -11.20 0.56 -0.08
C TYR A 114 -12.17 -0.05 -1.12
N CYS A 115 -11.67 -0.82 -2.09
CA CYS A 115 -12.50 -1.35 -3.16
C CYS A 115 -13.34 -2.53 -2.68
N ALA A 116 -14.67 -2.38 -2.71
CA ALA A 116 -15.62 -3.41 -2.30
C ALA A 116 -16.48 -3.94 -3.46
N SER A 117 -16.02 -3.81 -4.71
CA SER A 117 -16.79 -4.30 -5.87
C SER A 117 -17.03 -5.81 -5.80
N GLY A 118 -18.22 -6.25 -6.22
CA GLY A 118 -18.58 -7.67 -6.18
C GLY A 118 -17.64 -8.56 -7.01
N GLN A 119 -17.16 -8.06 -8.15
CA GLN A 119 -16.19 -8.78 -8.98
C GLN A 119 -14.86 -8.97 -8.24
N PHE A 120 -14.35 -7.91 -7.62
CA PHE A 120 -13.10 -7.98 -6.87
C PHE A 120 -13.19 -8.96 -5.69
N LYS A 121 -14.30 -8.94 -4.94
CA LYS A 121 -14.55 -9.90 -3.84
C LYS A 121 -14.52 -11.36 -4.33
N ARG A 122 -15.10 -11.65 -5.51
CA ARG A 122 -15.06 -12.99 -6.11
C ARG A 122 -13.65 -13.38 -6.54
N THR A 123 -12.92 -12.48 -7.19
CA THR A 123 -11.55 -12.75 -7.63
C THR A 123 -10.60 -12.98 -6.46
N LEU A 124 -10.75 -12.26 -5.33
CA LEU A 124 -9.98 -12.55 -4.12
C LEU A 124 -10.24 -13.97 -3.59
N LYS A 125 -11.50 -14.41 -3.54
CA LYS A 125 -11.84 -15.80 -3.16
C LYS A 125 -11.24 -16.81 -4.13
N GLU A 126 -11.28 -16.55 -5.43
CA GLU A 126 -10.67 -17.40 -6.47
C GLU A 126 -9.14 -17.53 -6.30
N VAL A 127 -8.47 -16.47 -5.86
CA VAL A 127 -7.03 -16.48 -5.55
C VAL A 127 -6.71 -17.32 -4.31
N GLY A 128 -7.68 -17.49 -3.40
CA GLY A 128 -7.55 -18.26 -2.17
C GLY A 128 -7.59 -17.44 -0.89
N PHE A 129 -7.96 -16.16 -0.96
CA PHE A 129 -8.16 -15.34 0.25
C PHE A 129 -9.48 -15.69 0.96
N ASP A 130 -9.47 -15.63 2.29
CA ASP A 130 -10.69 -15.47 3.07
C ASP A 130 -11.10 -13.99 3.08
N VAL A 131 -12.32 -13.69 2.64
CA VAL A 131 -12.75 -12.31 2.32
C VAL A 131 -13.81 -11.85 3.30
N GLU A 132 -13.48 -10.79 4.02
CA GLU A 132 -14.34 -10.10 4.96
C GLU A 132 -14.73 -8.72 4.42
N VAL A 133 -16.02 -8.40 4.56
CA VAL A 133 -16.57 -7.09 4.19
C VAL A 133 -16.80 -6.31 5.48
N LEU A 134 -16.17 -5.15 5.58
CA LEU A 134 -16.27 -4.27 6.74
C LEU A 134 -17.06 -3.02 6.37
N GLU A 135 -17.67 -2.37 7.38
CA GLU A 135 -18.27 -1.06 7.20
C GLU A 135 -17.22 -0.06 6.74
N GLY A 136 -17.57 0.73 5.72
CA GLY A 136 -16.68 1.74 5.19
C GLY A 136 -16.68 3.04 6.03
N PRO A 137 -15.65 3.88 5.88
CA PRO A 137 -15.64 5.21 6.48
C PRO A 137 -16.73 6.10 5.86
N PRO A 138 -17.06 7.27 6.46
CA PRO A 138 -18.03 8.21 5.90
C PRO A 138 -17.82 8.45 4.39
N GLY A 139 -18.87 8.20 3.60
CA GLY A 139 -18.83 8.28 2.14
C GLY A 139 -18.52 6.97 1.39
N LYS A 140 -18.20 5.87 2.10
CA LYS A 140 -18.09 4.52 1.51
C LYS A 140 -18.94 3.53 2.30
N LYS A 141 -19.74 2.73 1.59
CA LYS A 141 -20.60 1.72 2.23
C LYS A 141 -19.79 0.56 2.82
N GLU A 142 -18.82 0.07 2.06
CA GLU A 142 -18.06 -1.14 2.38
C GLU A 142 -16.58 -0.93 2.06
N ILE A 143 -15.72 -1.61 2.81
CA ILE A 143 -14.32 -1.87 2.46
C ILE A 143 -14.04 -3.37 2.57
N VAL A 144 -12.93 -3.84 2.01
CA VAL A 144 -12.57 -5.27 2.00
C VAL A 144 -11.29 -5.50 2.79
N ARG A 145 -11.33 -6.52 3.66
CA ARG A 145 -10.17 -7.15 4.28
C ARG A 145 -10.08 -8.59 3.77
N ALA A 146 -8.92 -8.98 3.28
CA ALA A 146 -8.65 -10.31 2.75
C ALA A 146 -7.52 -10.96 3.57
N LEU A 147 -7.80 -12.12 4.16
CA LEU A 147 -6.87 -12.90 4.99
C LEU A 147 -6.24 -14.02 4.15
N LYS A 148 -4.94 -14.25 4.36
CA LYS A 148 -4.21 -15.39 3.80
C LYS A 148 -3.90 -16.45 4.86
#